data_AF-E6K173-F1
#
_entry.id   AF-E6K173-F1
#
_cell.length_a   1.000
_cell.length_b   1.000
_cell.length_c   1.000
_cell.angle_alpha   90.00
_cell.angle_beta   90.00
_cell.angle_gamma   90.00
#
_symmetry.space_group_name_H-M   'P 1'
#
loop_
_entity.id
_entity.type
_entity.pdbx_description
1 polymer ?
#
loop_
_entity_poly.entity_id
_entity_poly.type
_entity_poly.pdbx_seq_one_letter_code
_entity_poly.pdbx_strand_id
1 'polypeptide(L)'
;MTRKNEGRQDKQGGQDKKDLDIPNRIHARPFPRPGVWIAAIIVGILAAMLIHGVVTNPNFQWKVVWLYLFNEHVLTGVGWTLLLTVGSFAIATVLSVILAIMRQSQNLVLRGVSWFFIWFFRGTPVYTQLVFWGLIAVLVPKISLGIPFGPSFVSLSTQDIFTAGVAALVGLALNEAAYLSEIVRAGLESVDPGQREASQALGMSRGQIMRRIVLPQAMRIIVPPMSNEAIGLLKTTSLVLAVPFTMELQFVTNSIANRIYKPIPLLLVAAIWYLVITSILMVGQTYLERYFGRGFDGKTSAAAPVEDGQAGKANRARNLGLNA
;
A
#
# COMPACT_ATOMS: atom_id res chain seq x y z
N MET A 1 -8.22 48.93 -57.16
CA MET A 1 -8.06 50.15 -56.34
C MET A 1 -8.66 49.84 -54.97
N THR A 2 -8.00 49.20 -54.00
CA THR A 2 -6.68 49.42 -53.33
C THR A 2 -6.64 50.64 -52.41
N ARG A 3 -6.83 50.40 -51.10
CA ARG A 3 -6.17 50.98 -49.89
C ARG A 3 -6.80 50.27 -48.67
N LYS A 4 -6.23 49.22 -48.06
CA LYS A 4 -4.99 49.04 -47.27
C LYS A 4 -5.09 49.60 -45.84
N ASN A 5 -5.17 48.65 -44.89
CA ASN A 5 -4.64 48.56 -43.51
C ASN A 5 -4.75 49.72 -42.52
N GLU A 6 -5.21 49.40 -41.31
CA GLU A 6 -4.41 49.33 -40.06
C GLU A 6 -5.37 48.87 -38.94
N GLY A 7 -5.17 47.71 -38.31
CA GLY A 7 -4.28 47.55 -37.16
C GLY A 7 -5.10 47.13 -35.94
N ARG A 8 -5.48 45.84 -35.85
CA ARG A 8 -6.09 45.25 -34.65
C ARG A 8 -5.05 44.34 -34.01
N GLN A 9 -4.19 44.93 -33.19
CA GLN A 9 -3.32 44.23 -32.26
C GLN A 9 -3.49 44.78 -30.85
N ASP A 10 -3.84 43.84 -29.97
CA ASP A 10 -3.64 43.78 -28.54
C ASP A 10 -2.74 44.85 -27.90
N LYS A 11 -3.30 45.57 -26.93
CA LYS A 11 -2.58 45.96 -25.70
C LYS A 11 -3.51 45.83 -24.49
N GLN A 12 -3.22 44.76 -23.74
CA GLN A 12 -3.22 44.60 -22.28
C GLN A 12 -3.76 45.73 -21.40
N GLY A 13 -4.41 45.31 -20.31
CA GLY A 13 -4.36 46.02 -19.03
C GLY A 13 -5.69 45.99 -18.32
N GLY A 14 -5.81 45.12 -17.32
CA GLY A 14 -7.04 44.92 -16.59
C GLY A 14 -7.45 46.13 -15.77
N GLN A 15 -8.76 46.30 -15.63
CA GLN A 15 -9.46 46.78 -14.44
C GLN A 15 -10.96 46.75 -14.74
N ASP A 16 -11.74 46.56 -13.69
CA ASP A 16 -13.19 46.69 -13.70
C ASP A 16 -13.97 45.62 -14.48
N LYS A 17 -14.01 44.40 -13.92
CA LYS A 17 -15.34 43.83 -13.63
C LYS A 17 -15.98 44.73 -12.57
N LYS A 18 -16.40 45.92 -13.00
CA LYS A 18 -17.28 46.81 -12.26
C LYS A 18 -18.55 46.03 -12.03
N ASP A 19 -18.73 45.64 -10.78
CA ASP A 19 -19.99 45.70 -10.08
C ASP A 19 -21.21 45.51 -10.99
N LEU A 20 -21.53 44.24 -11.26
CA LEU A 20 -22.94 43.89 -11.32
C LEU A 20 -23.46 44.14 -9.90
N ASP A 21 -23.92 45.37 -9.67
CA ASP A 21 -24.55 45.82 -8.44
C ASP A 21 -25.90 45.12 -8.33
N ILE A 22 -25.86 43.86 -7.89
CA ILE A 22 -27.05 43.09 -7.53
C ILE A 22 -27.40 43.55 -6.12
N PRO A 23 -28.49 44.33 -5.92
CA PRO A 23 -28.91 44.74 -4.60
C PRO A 23 -29.19 43.48 -3.77
N ASN A 24 -28.69 43.44 -2.53
CA ASN A 24 -28.81 42.30 -1.60
C ASN A 24 -28.03 41.02 -1.94
N ARG A 25 -26.75 41.12 -2.33
CA ARG A 25 -25.86 39.94 -2.25
C ARG A 25 -25.63 39.56 -0.78
N ILE A 26 -26.36 38.55 -0.28
CA ILE A 26 -26.16 38.00 1.07
C ILE A 26 -24.75 37.43 1.15
N HIS A 27 -23.85 38.18 1.80
CA HIS A 27 -22.52 37.70 2.16
C HIS A 27 -22.71 36.70 3.29
N ALA A 28 -22.76 35.40 2.97
CA ALA A 28 -22.77 34.36 3.98
C ALA A 28 -21.48 34.47 4.80
N ARG A 29 -21.56 35.08 5.99
CA ARG A 29 -20.45 35.07 6.94
C ARG A 29 -20.18 33.61 7.32
N PRO A 30 -18.91 33.15 7.32
CA PRO A 30 -18.59 31.80 7.74
C PRO A 30 -19.14 31.60 9.16
N PHE A 31 -20.06 30.65 9.32
CA PHE A 31 -20.63 30.33 10.61
C PHE A 31 -19.50 29.79 11.51
N PRO A 32 -19.18 30.44 12.65
CA PRO A 32 -18.16 29.93 13.53
C PRO A 32 -18.57 28.53 13.99
N ARG A 33 -17.64 27.56 13.88
CA ARG A 33 -17.83 26.19 14.36
C ARG A 33 -17.13 26.03 15.71
N PRO A 34 -17.66 26.57 16.82
CA PRO A 34 -17.00 26.52 18.12
C PRO A 34 -16.73 25.08 18.57
N GLY A 35 -17.57 24.11 18.16
CA GLY A 35 -17.35 22.69 18.43
C GLY A 35 -16.03 22.14 17.88
N VAL A 36 -15.52 22.63 16.74
CA VAL A 36 -14.23 22.19 16.18
C VAL A 36 -13.06 22.68 17.03
N TRP A 37 -13.15 23.92 17.53
CA TRP A 37 -12.12 24.48 18.41
C TRP A 37 -12.13 23.82 19.78
N ILE A 38 -13.30 23.56 20.35
CA ILE A 38 -13.44 22.80 21.61
C ILE A 38 -12.85 21.40 21.44
N ALA A 39 -13.20 20.70 20.36
CA ALA A 39 -12.64 19.38 20.06
C ALA A 39 -11.11 19.43 19.87
N ALA A 40 -10.58 20.43 19.15
CA ALA A 40 -9.15 20.61 18.96
C ALA A 40 -8.41 20.86 20.29
N ILE A 41 -9.00 21.65 21.19
CA ILE A 41 -8.45 21.89 22.54
C ILE A 41 -8.45 20.59 23.35
N ILE A 42 -9.57 19.85 23.37
CA ILE A 42 -9.66 18.57 24.08
C ILE A 42 -8.60 17.58 23.56
N VAL A 43 -8.49 17.43 22.24
CA VAL A 43 -7.48 16.56 21.62
C VAL A 43 -6.06 17.04 21.95
N GLY A 44 -5.82 18.35 21.92
CA GLY A 44 -4.53 18.94 22.30
C GLY A 44 -4.14 18.65 23.75
N ILE A 45 -5.10 18.78 24.69
CA ILE A 45 -4.89 18.45 26.10
C ILE A 45 -4.60 16.96 26.27
N LEU A 46 -5.39 16.08 25.64
CA LEU A 46 -5.17 14.63 25.73
C LEU A 46 -3.80 14.24 25.13
N ALA A 47 -3.40 14.84 24.02
CA ALA A 47 -2.08 14.63 23.43
C ALA A 47 -0.96 15.11 24.37
N ALA A 48 -1.10 16.29 24.97
CA ALA A 48 -0.14 16.81 25.94
C ALA A 48 -0.04 15.92 27.19
N MET A 49 -1.17 15.41 27.70
CA MET A 49 -1.20 14.45 28.81
C MET A 49 -0.48 13.15 28.45
N LEU A 50 -0.67 12.65 27.23
CA LEU A 50 0.01 11.45 26.75
C LEU A 50 1.52 11.68 26.62
N ILE A 51 1.94 12.79 26.01
CA ILE A 51 3.36 13.14 25.89
C ILE A 51 4.01 13.30 27.26
N HIS A 52 3.35 14.00 28.18
CA HIS A 52 3.82 14.13 29.56
C HIS A 52 3.97 12.76 30.20
N GLY A 53 2.96 11.89 30.11
CA GLY A 53 3.02 10.52 30.63
C GLY A 53 4.15 9.68 30.03
N VAL A 54 4.46 9.84 28.74
CA VAL A 54 5.55 9.15 28.06
C VAL A 54 6.92 9.67 28.51
N VAL A 55 7.06 10.98 28.67
CA VAL A 55 8.35 11.60 29.04
C VAL A 55 8.66 11.44 30.53
N THR A 56 7.67 11.58 31.43
CA THR A 56 7.91 11.59 32.87
C THR A 56 7.84 10.23 33.54
N ASN A 57 7.29 9.20 32.88
CA ASN A 57 7.14 7.89 33.50
C ASN A 57 8.50 7.16 33.63
N PRO A 58 8.94 6.83 34.85
CA PRO A 58 10.25 6.23 35.09
C PRO A 58 10.40 4.83 34.47
N ASN A 59 9.29 4.15 34.16
CA ASN A 59 9.30 2.81 33.57
C ASN A 59 9.83 2.79 32.13
N PHE A 60 9.77 3.92 31.40
CA PHE A 60 10.34 4.02 30.05
C PHE A 60 11.86 4.03 30.05
N GLN A 61 12.50 4.42 31.17
CA GLN A 61 13.95 4.39 31.35
C GLN A 61 14.72 4.96 30.14
N TRP A 62 14.44 6.21 29.77
CA TRP A 62 15.00 6.89 28.59
C TRP A 62 16.53 6.81 28.46
N LYS A 63 17.26 6.72 29.58
CA LYS A 63 18.71 6.48 29.56
C LYS A 63 19.08 5.17 28.85
N VAL A 64 18.32 4.10 29.07
CA VAL A 64 18.50 2.79 28.42
C VAL A 64 18.11 2.88 26.95
N VAL A 65 17.02 3.61 26.63
CA VAL A 65 16.60 3.83 25.23
C VAL A 65 17.74 4.48 24.44
N TRP A 66 18.29 5.61 24.92
CA TRP A 66 19.38 6.31 24.24
C TRP A 66 20.66 5.48 24.13
N LEU A 67 20.96 4.65 25.13
CA LEU A 67 22.11 3.76 25.11
C LEU A 67 22.02 2.71 24.00
N TYR A 68 20.83 2.13 23.79
CA TYR A 68 20.63 1.06 22.80
C TYR A 68 20.18 1.57 21.43
N LEU A 69 19.71 2.81 21.31
CA LEU A 69 19.19 3.34 20.05
C LEU A 69 20.22 3.27 18.92
N PHE A 70 21.49 3.56 19.21
CA PHE A 70 22.59 3.52 18.24
C PHE A 70 23.59 2.39 18.53
N ASN A 71 23.16 1.36 19.25
CA ASN A 71 24.01 0.19 19.49
C ASN A 71 24.27 -0.56 18.16
N GLU A 72 25.48 -1.09 18.00
CA GLU A 72 25.92 -1.78 16.78
C GLU A 72 24.98 -2.93 16.37
N HIS A 73 24.49 -3.73 17.32
CA HIS A 73 23.58 -4.82 17.02
C HIS A 73 22.22 -4.30 16.53
N VAL A 74 21.71 -3.21 17.11
CA VAL A 74 20.45 -2.59 16.69
C VAL A 74 20.57 -2.00 15.29
N LEU A 75 21.67 -1.30 15.00
CA LEU A 75 21.92 -0.73 13.66
C LEU A 75 22.09 -1.82 12.59
N THR A 76 22.79 -2.91 12.93
CA THR A 76 22.88 -4.09 12.07
C THR A 76 21.49 -4.69 11.86
N GLY A 77 20.66 -4.73 12.92
CA GLY A 77 19.27 -5.14 12.88
C GLY A 77 18.42 -4.34 11.89
N VAL A 78 18.55 -3.01 11.94
CA VAL A 78 17.92 -2.10 10.97
C VAL A 78 18.34 -2.43 9.54
N GLY A 79 19.63 -2.68 9.29
CA GLY A 79 20.15 -3.04 7.98
C GLY A 79 19.53 -4.33 7.43
N TRP A 80 19.43 -5.37 8.25
CA TRP A 80 18.79 -6.63 7.87
C TRP A 80 17.28 -6.52 7.68
N THR A 81 16.58 -5.74 8.51
CA THR A 81 15.15 -5.42 8.32
C THR A 81 14.92 -4.77 6.96
N LEU A 82 15.75 -3.81 6.55
CA LEU A 82 15.67 -3.19 5.23
C LEU A 82 15.97 -4.18 4.10
N LEU A 83 16.99 -5.03 4.26
CA LEU A 83 17.36 -6.03 3.25
C LEU A 83 16.26 -7.08 3.06
N LEU A 84 15.66 -7.57 4.15
CA LEU A 84 14.51 -8.46 4.09
C LEU A 84 13.32 -7.79 3.41
N THR A 85 13.03 -6.53 3.75
CA THR A 85 11.93 -5.77 3.15
C THR A 85 12.12 -5.64 1.64
N VAL A 86 13.27 -5.13 1.19
CA VAL A 86 13.53 -4.91 -0.25
C VAL A 86 13.63 -6.24 -1.00
N GLY A 87 14.34 -7.22 -0.44
CA GLY A 87 14.51 -8.53 -1.05
C GLY A 87 13.18 -9.29 -1.20
N SER A 88 12.38 -9.36 -0.13
CA SER A 88 11.07 -10.01 -0.18
C SER A 88 10.11 -9.26 -1.08
N PHE A 89 10.09 -7.92 -1.07
CA PHE A 89 9.21 -7.13 -1.94
C PHE A 89 9.55 -7.30 -3.43
N ALA A 90 10.85 -7.37 -3.78
CA ALA A 90 11.29 -7.60 -5.15
C ALA A 90 10.83 -8.98 -5.66
N ILE A 91 11.04 -10.03 -4.86
CA ILE A 91 10.58 -11.39 -5.18
C ILE A 91 9.05 -11.43 -5.27
N ALA A 92 8.37 -10.84 -4.30
CA ALA A 92 6.92 -10.79 -4.23
C ALA A 92 6.31 -10.09 -5.44
N THR A 93 6.92 -8.98 -5.90
CA THR A 93 6.50 -8.26 -7.10
C THR A 93 6.55 -9.17 -8.33
N VAL A 94 7.64 -9.90 -8.54
CA VAL A 94 7.77 -10.84 -9.68
C VAL A 94 6.73 -11.95 -9.59
N LEU A 95 6.62 -12.61 -8.42
CA LEU A 95 5.63 -13.68 -8.22
C LEU A 95 4.20 -13.18 -8.38
N SER A 96 3.89 -11.98 -7.92
CA SER A 96 2.54 -11.41 -7.97
C SER A 96 2.04 -11.23 -9.41
N VAL A 97 2.91 -10.80 -10.32
CA VAL A 97 2.59 -10.65 -11.74
C VAL A 97 2.32 -12.02 -12.36
N ILE A 98 3.14 -13.03 -12.04
CA ILE A 98 2.95 -14.41 -12.51
C ILE A 98 1.60 -14.95 -12.00
N LEU A 99 1.31 -14.81 -10.70
CA LEU A 99 0.07 -15.27 -10.07
C LEU A 99 -1.16 -14.57 -10.65
N ALA A 100 -1.09 -13.25 -10.89
CA ALA A 100 -2.18 -12.47 -11.47
C ALA A 100 -2.46 -12.87 -12.92
N ILE A 101 -1.43 -13.20 -13.72
CA ILE A 101 -1.58 -13.70 -15.09
C ILE A 101 -2.16 -15.13 -15.07
N MET A 102 -1.64 -16.02 -14.21
CA MET A 102 -2.17 -17.37 -14.04
C MET A 102 -3.66 -17.36 -13.67
N ARG A 103 -4.08 -16.40 -12.83
CA ARG A 103 -5.47 -16.22 -12.40
C ARG A 103 -6.42 -15.86 -13.55
N GLN A 104 -5.94 -15.11 -14.54
CA GLN A 104 -6.70 -14.69 -15.72
C GLN A 104 -6.62 -15.71 -16.88
N SER A 105 -5.83 -16.77 -16.73
CA SER A 105 -5.67 -17.78 -17.78
C SER A 105 -6.96 -18.58 -18.01
N GLN A 106 -7.20 -18.94 -19.27
CA GLN A 106 -8.25 -19.89 -19.66
C GLN A 106 -7.93 -21.32 -19.21
N ASN A 107 -6.66 -21.62 -18.91
CA ASN A 107 -6.24 -22.92 -18.41
C ASN A 107 -6.69 -23.10 -16.95
N LEU A 108 -7.59 -24.07 -16.73
CA LEU A 108 -8.15 -24.40 -15.43
C LEU A 108 -7.10 -24.76 -14.37
N VAL A 109 -5.98 -25.39 -14.77
CA VAL A 109 -4.89 -25.77 -13.87
C VAL A 109 -4.16 -24.53 -13.37
N LEU A 110 -3.75 -23.62 -14.27
CA LEU A 110 -3.07 -22.39 -13.88
C LEU A 110 -3.96 -21.51 -13.00
N ARG A 111 -5.25 -21.41 -13.36
CA ARG A 111 -6.24 -20.68 -12.59
C ARG A 111 -6.44 -21.29 -11.20
N GLY A 112 -6.48 -22.63 -11.11
CA GLY A 112 -6.64 -23.39 -9.87
C GLY A 112 -5.44 -23.25 -8.94
N VAL A 113 -4.22 -23.37 -9.47
CA VAL A 113 -2.97 -23.20 -8.68
C VAL A 113 -2.87 -21.78 -8.12
N SER A 114 -3.10 -20.77 -8.95
CA SER A 114 -3.09 -19.36 -8.48
C SER A 114 -4.19 -19.11 -7.45
N TRP A 115 -5.40 -19.67 -7.66
CA TRP A 115 -6.48 -19.58 -6.68
C TRP A 115 -6.08 -20.13 -5.32
N PHE A 116 -5.57 -21.37 -5.31
CA PHE A 116 -5.22 -22.08 -4.10
C PHE A 116 -4.08 -21.36 -3.37
N PHE A 117 -3.05 -20.93 -4.09
CA PHE A 117 -1.95 -20.15 -3.54
C PHE A 117 -2.48 -18.89 -2.83
N ILE A 118 -3.27 -18.07 -3.53
CA ILE A 118 -3.77 -16.81 -2.97
C ILE A 118 -4.68 -17.07 -1.77
N TRP A 119 -5.59 -18.04 -1.89
CA TRP A 119 -6.48 -18.45 -0.80
C TRP A 119 -5.70 -18.92 0.45
N PHE A 120 -4.68 -19.75 0.27
CA PHE A 120 -3.88 -20.28 1.36
C PHE A 120 -3.07 -19.20 2.06
N PHE A 121 -2.30 -18.40 1.31
CA PHE A 121 -1.40 -17.40 1.88
C PHE A 121 -2.15 -16.20 2.50
N ARG A 122 -3.31 -15.82 1.95
CA ARG A 122 -4.17 -14.79 2.55
C ARG A 122 -5.09 -15.31 3.64
N GLY A 123 -5.42 -16.61 3.60
CA GLY A 123 -6.31 -17.26 4.57
C GLY A 123 -5.62 -17.74 5.84
N THR A 124 -4.28 -17.75 5.87
CA THR A 124 -3.50 -18.21 7.03
C THR A 124 -2.67 -17.06 7.64
N PRO A 125 -2.50 -17.00 8.98
CA PRO A 125 -1.71 -15.95 9.61
C PRO A 125 -0.23 -15.99 9.18
N VAL A 126 0.33 -14.81 8.88
CA VAL A 126 1.74 -14.68 8.45
C VAL A 126 2.70 -15.23 9.49
N TYR A 127 2.45 -14.99 10.78
CA TYR A 127 3.26 -15.53 11.87
C TYR A 127 3.34 -17.06 11.80
N THR A 128 2.20 -17.73 11.63
CA THR A 128 2.15 -19.20 11.50
C THR A 128 2.93 -19.68 10.29
N GLN A 129 2.79 -19.01 9.14
CA GLN A 129 3.56 -19.34 7.95
C GLN A 129 5.07 -19.22 8.21
N LEU A 130 5.52 -18.12 8.84
CA LEU A 130 6.92 -17.90 9.17
C LEU A 130 7.49 -18.97 10.11
N VAL A 131 6.70 -19.45 11.09
CA VAL A 131 7.11 -20.60 11.91
C VAL A 131 7.36 -21.84 11.04
N PHE A 132 6.44 -22.18 10.13
CA PHE A 132 6.61 -23.30 9.20
C PHE A 132 7.86 -23.15 8.32
N TRP A 133 8.09 -21.94 7.79
CA TRP A 133 9.29 -21.65 7.00
C TRP A 133 10.57 -21.78 7.83
N GLY A 134 10.57 -21.29 9.07
CA GLY A 134 11.71 -21.45 9.99
C GLY A 134 12.01 -22.90 10.36
N LEU A 135 11.01 -23.79 10.27
CA LEU A 135 11.13 -25.22 10.55
C LEU A 135 11.26 -26.09 9.30
N ILE A 136 11.40 -25.50 8.11
CA ILE A 136 11.39 -26.27 6.85
C ILE A 136 12.50 -27.32 6.76
N ALA A 137 13.69 -27.04 7.30
CA ALA A 137 14.79 -28.00 7.36
C ALA A 137 14.49 -29.18 8.30
N VAL A 138 13.58 -29.02 9.27
CA VAL A 138 13.10 -30.10 10.13
C VAL A 138 12.00 -30.90 9.42
N LEU A 139 11.08 -30.21 8.73
CA LEU A 139 9.97 -30.83 8.00
C LEU A 139 10.44 -31.61 6.76
N VAL A 140 11.44 -31.08 6.07
CA VAL A 140 12.04 -31.67 4.86
C VAL A 140 13.55 -31.67 5.06
N PRO A 141 14.13 -32.67 5.75
CA PRO A 141 15.57 -32.68 6.04
C PRO A 141 16.47 -32.84 4.81
N LYS A 142 15.98 -33.54 3.78
CA LYS A 142 16.69 -33.78 2.53
C LYS A 142 15.80 -33.40 1.35
N ILE A 143 16.31 -32.54 0.49
CA ILE A 143 15.73 -32.33 -0.84
C ILE A 143 16.47 -33.27 -1.78
N SER A 144 15.75 -34.29 -2.26
CA SER A 144 16.27 -35.22 -3.25
C SER A 144 15.70 -34.92 -4.63
N LEU A 145 16.59 -34.91 -5.63
CA LEU A 145 16.20 -34.95 -7.03
C LEU A 145 16.19 -36.42 -7.46
N GLY A 146 15.00 -36.91 -7.79
CA GLY A 146 14.73 -38.30 -8.09
C GLY A 146 13.43 -38.47 -8.85
N ILE A 147 13.08 -39.72 -9.12
CA ILE A 147 11.75 -40.04 -9.63
C ILE A 147 10.75 -39.86 -8.47
N PRO A 148 9.63 -39.14 -8.65
CA PRO A 148 8.58 -39.09 -7.63
C PRO A 148 8.16 -40.51 -7.24
N PHE A 149 8.25 -40.86 -5.94
CA PHE A 149 8.01 -42.21 -5.41
C PHE A 149 9.01 -43.30 -5.87
N GLY A 150 10.19 -42.91 -6.39
CA GLY A 150 11.26 -43.80 -6.82
C GLY A 150 12.62 -43.45 -6.20
N PRO A 151 13.73 -43.98 -6.75
CA PRO A 151 15.06 -43.75 -6.20
C PRO A 151 15.52 -42.29 -6.38
N SER A 152 16.19 -41.77 -5.36
CA SER A 152 16.84 -40.46 -5.40
C SER A 152 18.23 -40.56 -6.02
N PHE A 153 18.52 -39.73 -7.02
CA PHE A 153 19.83 -39.70 -7.68
C PHE A 153 20.80 -38.74 -6.99
N VAL A 154 20.28 -37.62 -6.48
CA VAL A 154 21.05 -36.60 -5.76
C VAL A 154 20.25 -36.20 -4.53
N SER A 155 20.86 -36.20 -3.36
CA SER A 155 20.24 -35.71 -2.12
C SER A 155 21.09 -34.59 -1.53
N LEU A 156 20.48 -33.43 -1.37
CA LEU A 156 21.09 -32.28 -0.69
C LEU A 156 20.45 -32.12 0.68
N SER A 157 21.24 -31.74 1.68
CA SER A 157 20.69 -31.35 2.97
C SER A 157 19.96 -30.03 2.79
N THR A 158 18.70 -29.96 3.21
CA THR A 158 17.92 -28.73 3.11
C THR A 158 18.55 -27.60 3.91
N GLN A 159 19.25 -27.93 5.00
CA GLN A 159 19.88 -26.94 5.88
C GLN A 159 21.04 -26.19 5.21
N ASP A 160 21.68 -26.77 4.20
CA ASP A 160 22.79 -26.13 3.48
C ASP A 160 22.29 -25.04 2.52
N ILE A 161 21.04 -25.16 2.05
CA ILE A 161 20.43 -24.27 1.06
C ILE A 161 19.46 -23.30 1.74
N PHE A 162 18.66 -23.80 2.67
CA PHE A 162 17.57 -23.10 3.32
C PHE A 162 17.99 -22.60 4.71
N THR A 163 18.92 -21.64 4.70
CA THR A 163 19.34 -20.95 5.92
C THR A 163 18.19 -20.15 6.53
N ALA A 164 18.30 -19.77 7.81
CA ALA A 164 17.27 -18.99 8.49
C ALA A 164 16.93 -17.67 7.77
N GLY A 165 17.92 -17.00 7.17
CA GLY A 165 17.70 -15.80 6.37
C GLY A 165 16.90 -16.07 5.09
N VAL A 166 17.20 -17.18 4.41
CA VAL A 166 16.43 -17.63 3.23
C VAL A 166 14.99 -17.98 3.62
N ALA A 167 14.81 -18.66 4.75
CA ALA A 167 13.47 -18.99 5.27
C ALA A 167 12.63 -17.74 5.57
N ALA A 168 13.21 -16.75 6.25
CA ALA A 168 12.56 -15.47 6.48
C ALA A 168 12.21 -14.78 5.16
N LEU A 169 13.16 -14.69 4.23
CA LEU A 169 13.00 -14.03 2.93
C LEU A 169 11.87 -14.67 2.10
N VAL A 170 11.88 -16.01 1.98
CA VAL A 170 10.89 -16.77 1.21
C VAL A 170 9.52 -16.68 1.86
N GLY A 171 9.43 -16.85 3.19
CA GLY A 171 8.17 -16.79 3.90
C GLY A 171 7.48 -15.42 3.77
N LEU A 172 8.24 -14.34 3.94
CA LEU A 172 7.76 -12.98 3.70
C LEU A 172 7.38 -12.77 2.24
N ALA A 173 8.22 -13.18 1.28
CA ALA A 173 7.99 -12.94 -0.14
C ALA A 173 6.75 -13.67 -0.68
N LEU A 174 6.52 -14.92 -0.26
CA LEU A 174 5.36 -15.71 -0.70
C LEU A 174 4.06 -15.17 -0.11
N ASN A 175 4.08 -14.75 1.15
CA ASN A 175 2.93 -14.10 1.77
C ASN A 175 2.58 -12.81 1.02
N GLU A 176 3.58 -11.94 0.86
CA GLU A 176 3.43 -10.65 0.19
C GLU A 176 2.99 -10.82 -1.28
N ALA A 177 3.51 -11.82 -2.00
CA ALA A 177 3.13 -12.11 -3.39
C ALA A 177 1.64 -12.37 -3.54
N ALA A 178 1.01 -13.01 -2.55
CA ALA A 178 -0.43 -13.29 -2.58
C ALA A 178 -1.25 -11.99 -2.48
N TYR A 179 -0.86 -11.04 -1.62
CA TYR A 179 -1.50 -9.73 -1.51
C TYR A 179 -1.27 -8.88 -2.74
N LEU A 180 -0.02 -8.76 -3.20
CA LEU A 180 0.34 -8.01 -4.39
C LEU A 180 -0.35 -8.57 -5.65
N SER A 181 -0.58 -9.89 -5.73
CA SER A 181 -1.22 -10.49 -6.92
C SER A 181 -2.66 -10.01 -7.12
N GLU A 182 -3.38 -9.75 -6.04
CA GLU A 182 -4.74 -9.22 -6.08
C GLU A 182 -4.76 -7.74 -6.44
N ILE A 183 -3.77 -6.97 -5.99
CA ILE A 183 -3.57 -5.58 -6.40
C ILE A 183 -3.29 -5.51 -7.91
N VAL A 184 -2.34 -6.33 -8.39
CA VAL A 184 -2.00 -6.39 -9.82
C VAL A 184 -3.22 -6.82 -10.65
N ARG A 185 -3.96 -7.84 -10.20
CA ARG A 185 -5.17 -8.30 -10.87
C ARG A 185 -6.24 -7.20 -10.92
N ALA A 186 -6.56 -6.57 -9.80
CA ALA A 186 -7.55 -5.49 -9.73
C ALA A 186 -7.16 -4.30 -10.60
N GLY A 187 -5.87 -3.94 -10.63
CA GLY A 187 -5.37 -2.89 -11.50
C GLY A 187 -5.47 -3.24 -12.99
N LEU A 188 -5.19 -4.49 -13.38
CA LEU A 188 -5.36 -4.93 -14.77
C LEU A 188 -6.84 -4.99 -15.20
N GLU A 189 -7.74 -5.34 -14.29
CA GLU A 189 -9.19 -5.41 -14.52
C GLU A 189 -9.86 -4.03 -14.50
N SER A 190 -9.27 -3.04 -13.84
CA SER A 190 -9.79 -1.67 -13.78
C SER A 190 -9.74 -0.90 -15.11
N VAL A 191 -8.98 -1.41 -16.09
CA VAL A 191 -8.90 -0.80 -17.43
C VAL A 191 -10.13 -1.19 -18.24
N ASP A 192 -10.85 -0.19 -18.74
CA ASP A 192 -12.09 -0.35 -19.52
C ASP A 192 -11.90 -1.38 -20.66
N PRO A 193 -12.76 -2.42 -20.75
CA PRO A 193 -12.68 -3.42 -21.81
C PRO A 193 -12.81 -2.82 -23.23
N GLY A 194 -13.55 -1.72 -23.39
CA GLY A 194 -13.67 -0.96 -24.63
C GLY A 194 -12.34 -0.44 -25.16
N GLN A 195 -11.36 -0.14 -24.29
CA GLN A 195 -10.00 0.20 -24.71
C GLN A 195 -9.31 -0.98 -25.41
N ARG A 196 -9.55 -2.21 -24.93
CA ARG A 196 -9.01 -3.43 -25.54
C ARG A 196 -9.72 -3.71 -26.87
N GLU A 197 -11.04 -3.57 -26.92
CA GLU A 197 -11.84 -3.78 -28.13
C GLU A 197 -11.52 -2.77 -29.23
N ALA A 198 -11.44 -1.47 -28.90
CA ALA A 198 -11.07 -0.42 -29.84
C ALA A 198 -9.65 -0.64 -30.41
N SER A 199 -8.70 -1.04 -29.56
CA SER A 199 -7.33 -1.33 -30.00
C SER A 199 -7.27 -2.57 -30.92
N GLN A 200 -8.11 -3.58 -30.67
CA GLN A 200 -8.24 -4.75 -31.55
C GLN A 200 -8.83 -4.35 -32.91
N ALA A 201 -9.84 -3.47 -32.92
CA ALA A 201 -10.43 -2.93 -34.16
C ALA A 201 -9.42 -2.13 -35.00
N LEU A 202 -8.44 -1.49 -34.35
CA LEU A 202 -7.30 -0.82 -35.00
C LEU A 202 -6.17 -1.78 -35.43
N GLY A 203 -6.38 -3.10 -35.34
CA GLY A 203 -5.42 -4.11 -35.81
C GLY A 203 -4.24 -4.37 -34.85
N MET A 204 -4.31 -3.91 -33.60
CA MET A 204 -3.23 -4.15 -32.63
C MET A 204 -3.21 -5.60 -32.15
N SER A 205 -2.03 -6.20 -32.07
CA SER A 205 -1.86 -7.53 -31.47
C SER A 205 -2.05 -7.50 -29.96
N ARG A 206 -2.42 -8.64 -29.35
CA ARG A 206 -2.63 -8.74 -27.88
C ARG A 206 -1.45 -8.21 -27.06
N GLY A 207 -0.22 -8.45 -27.51
CA GLY A 207 0.99 -7.93 -26.87
C GLY A 207 1.13 -6.41 -26.99
N GLN A 208 0.78 -5.83 -28.15
CA GLN A 208 0.76 -4.38 -28.34
C GLN A 208 -0.29 -3.71 -27.44
N ILE A 209 -1.50 -4.28 -27.36
CA ILE A 209 -2.58 -3.78 -26.50
C ILE A 209 -2.14 -3.81 -25.04
N MET A 210 -1.57 -4.93 -24.57
CA MET A 210 -1.10 -5.05 -23.20
C MET A 210 -0.01 -4.02 -22.88
N ARG A 211 1.03 -3.93 -23.72
CA ARG A 211 2.18 -3.07 -23.46
C ARG A 211 1.89 -1.57 -23.61
N ARG A 212 1.08 -1.18 -24.59
CA ARG A 212 0.89 0.24 -24.95
C ARG A 212 -0.37 0.86 -24.38
N ILE A 213 -1.40 0.06 -24.09
CA ILE A 213 -2.72 0.57 -23.69
C ILE A 213 -3.03 0.16 -22.25
N VAL A 214 -3.01 -1.14 -21.95
CA VAL A 214 -3.45 -1.66 -20.65
C VAL A 214 -2.43 -1.38 -19.54
N LEU A 215 -1.17 -1.79 -19.71
CA LEU A 215 -0.15 -1.65 -18.67
C LEU A 215 0.05 -0.20 -18.22
N PRO A 216 0.20 0.80 -19.11
CA PRO A 216 0.39 2.19 -18.67
C PRO A 216 -0.77 2.73 -17.84
N GLN A 217 -2.01 2.30 -18.12
CA GLN A 217 -3.19 2.69 -17.36
C GLN A 217 -3.28 1.93 -16.03
N ALA A 218 -3.12 0.61 -16.06
CA ALA A 218 -3.14 -0.25 -14.88
C ALA A 218 -2.06 0.15 -13.87
N MET A 219 -0.85 0.49 -14.31
CA MET A 219 0.25 0.88 -13.41
C MET A 219 -0.08 2.10 -12.54
N ARG A 220 -0.95 3.01 -13.02
CA ARG A 220 -1.40 4.17 -12.22
C ARG A 220 -2.27 3.77 -11.04
N ILE A 221 -2.93 2.63 -11.14
CA ILE A 221 -3.83 2.08 -10.12
C ILE A 221 -3.09 1.06 -9.24
N ILE A 222 -2.12 0.35 -9.80
CA ILE A 222 -1.33 -0.68 -9.11
C ILE A 222 -0.28 -0.06 -8.18
N VAL A 223 0.49 0.94 -8.63
CA VAL A 223 1.68 1.41 -7.89
C VAL A 223 1.35 2.04 -6.52
N PRO A 224 0.32 2.89 -6.36
CA PRO A 224 -0.01 3.45 -5.05
C PRO A 224 -0.27 2.40 -3.95
N PRO A 225 -1.18 1.42 -4.14
CA PRO A 225 -1.39 0.39 -3.12
C PRO A 225 -0.18 -0.55 -2.96
N MET A 226 0.58 -0.85 -4.01
CA MET A 226 1.84 -1.62 -3.87
C MET A 226 2.85 -0.90 -2.98
N SER A 227 2.93 0.43 -3.04
CA SER A 227 3.83 1.22 -2.20
C SER A 227 3.41 1.15 -0.72
N ASN A 228 2.11 1.17 -0.46
CA ASN A 228 1.58 0.97 0.89
C ASN A 228 1.88 -0.43 1.43
N GLU A 229 1.76 -1.47 0.59
CA GLU A 229 2.12 -2.84 0.95
C GLU A 229 3.63 -2.95 1.26
N ALA A 230 4.52 -2.29 0.51
CA ALA A 230 5.96 -2.26 0.83
C ALA A 230 6.25 -1.71 2.25
N ILE A 231 5.53 -0.67 2.68
CA ILE A 231 5.61 -0.14 4.05
C ILE A 231 4.99 -1.11 5.05
N GLY A 232 3.89 -1.77 4.67
CA GLY A 232 3.30 -2.88 5.43
C GLY A 232 4.33 -3.97 5.71
N LEU A 233 5.01 -4.44 4.66
CA LEU A 233 6.02 -5.48 4.70
C LEU A 233 7.17 -5.14 5.64
N LEU A 234 7.66 -3.88 5.64
CA LEU A 234 8.68 -3.42 6.59
C LEU A 234 8.27 -3.71 8.04
N LYS A 235 7.00 -3.46 8.39
CA LYS A 235 6.49 -3.76 9.74
C LYS A 235 6.29 -5.26 9.92
N THR A 236 5.82 -5.96 8.89
CA THR A 236 5.63 -7.41 8.91
C THR A 236 6.94 -8.17 9.13
N THR A 237 8.11 -7.61 8.76
CA THR A 237 9.40 -8.25 9.09
C THR A 237 9.60 -8.45 10.59
N SER A 238 8.93 -7.68 11.46
CA SER A 238 8.99 -7.89 12.90
C SER A 238 8.48 -9.28 13.32
N LEU A 239 7.65 -9.93 12.48
CA LEU A 239 7.16 -11.30 12.69
C LEU A 239 8.22 -12.35 12.38
N VAL A 240 9.35 -11.99 11.77
CA VAL A 240 10.51 -12.87 11.57
C VAL A 240 11.07 -13.37 12.90
N LEU A 241 10.66 -12.80 14.04
CA LEU A 241 10.83 -13.39 15.37
C LEU A 241 10.41 -14.88 15.45
N ALA A 242 9.47 -15.32 14.60
CA ALA A 242 9.03 -16.71 14.46
C ALA A 242 10.05 -17.65 13.78
N VAL A 243 11.04 -17.08 13.09
CA VAL A 243 12.09 -17.78 12.35
C VAL A 243 13.36 -17.74 13.20
N PRO A 244 14.25 -18.76 13.16
CA PRO A 244 15.55 -18.72 13.85
C PRO A 244 16.55 -17.76 13.18
N PHE A 245 16.10 -16.58 12.77
CA PHE A 245 16.90 -15.52 12.16
C PHE A 245 17.11 -14.40 13.17
N THR A 246 18.31 -14.33 13.74
CA THR A 246 18.59 -13.51 14.92
C THR A 246 18.96 -12.07 14.62
N MET A 247 19.07 -11.71 13.34
CA MET A 247 19.62 -10.44 12.90
C MET A 247 18.55 -9.41 12.53
N GLU A 248 17.26 -9.72 12.64
CA GLU A 248 16.18 -8.75 12.39
C GLU A 248 16.00 -7.81 13.60
N LEU A 249 15.63 -6.54 13.36
CA LEU A 249 15.53 -5.50 14.39
C LEU A 249 14.69 -5.91 15.63
N GLN A 250 13.50 -6.45 15.41
CA GLN A 250 12.61 -6.90 16.48
C GLN A 250 13.22 -8.07 17.24
N PHE A 251 13.88 -8.99 16.54
CA PHE A 251 14.60 -10.10 17.18
C PHE A 251 15.73 -9.58 18.07
N VAL A 252 16.59 -8.71 17.54
CA VAL A 252 17.74 -8.16 18.26
C VAL A 252 17.29 -7.42 19.51
N THR A 253 16.30 -6.53 19.39
CA THR A 253 15.79 -5.75 20.53
C THR A 253 15.10 -6.65 21.57
N ASN A 254 14.35 -7.68 21.15
CA ASN A 254 13.74 -8.65 22.07
C ASN A 254 14.80 -9.50 22.80
N SER A 255 15.85 -9.93 22.10
CA SER A 255 16.96 -10.69 22.68
C SER A 255 17.69 -9.88 23.75
N ILE A 256 18.03 -8.61 23.46
CA ILE A 256 18.63 -7.70 24.44
C ILE A 256 17.68 -7.49 25.61
N ALA A 257 16.40 -7.18 25.33
CA ALA A 257 15.38 -6.95 26.34
C ALA A 257 15.28 -8.08 27.35
N ASN A 258 15.25 -9.33 26.87
CA ASN A 258 15.14 -10.51 27.72
C ASN A 258 16.41 -10.72 28.54
N ARG A 259 17.60 -10.45 27.97
CA ARG A 259 18.88 -10.59 28.67
C ARG A 259 19.04 -9.61 29.84
N ILE A 260 18.57 -8.37 29.68
CA ILE A 260 18.70 -7.33 30.71
C ILE A 260 17.41 -7.10 31.51
N TYR A 261 16.36 -7.87 31.24
CA TYR A 261 15.02 -7.73 31.82
C TYR A 261 14.41 -6.32 31.65
N LYS A 262 14.65 -5.70 30.49
CA LYS A 262 14.13 -4.37 30.13
C LYS A 262 13.30 -4.40 28.83
N PRO A 263 12.09 -4.97 28.84
CA PRO A 263 11.24 -5.03 27.65
C PRO A 263 10.75 -3.67 27.17
N ILE A 264 10.29 -2.80 28.09
CA ILE A 264 9.72 -1.50 27.72
C ILE A 264 10.72 -0.60 26.97
N PRO A 265 11.95 -0.37 27.47
CA PRO A 265 12.90 0.51 26.78
C PRO A 265 13.33 -0.03 25.41
N LEU A 266 13.47 -1.35 25.26
CA LEU A 266 13.90 -1.95 23.99
C LEU A 266 12.76 -2.01 22.96
N LEU A 267 11.50 -2.14 23.40
CA LEU A 267 10.33 -1.93 22.52
C LEU A 267 10.27 -0.48 22.00
N LEU A 268 10.62 0.51 22.83
CA LEU A 268 10.74 1.90 22.36
C LEU A 268 11.84 2.05 21.31
N VAL A 269 13.00 1.42 21.50
CA VAL A 269 14.09 1.43 20.51
C VAL A 269 13.62 0.88 19.16
N ALA A 270 12.97 -0.28 19.16
CA ALA A 270 12.40 -0.85 17.93
C ALA A 270 11.34 0.08 17.31
N ALA A 271 10.41 0.60 18.11
CA ALA A 271 9.35 1.49 17.64
C ALA A 271 9.89 2.78 17.02
N ILE A 272 10.92 3.40 17.61
CA ILE A 272 11.58 4.59 17.07
C ILE A 272 12.19 4.27 15.70
N TRP A 273 12.92 3.17 15.58
CA TRP A 273 13.53 2.79 14.30
C TRP A 273 12.49 2.46 13.23
N TYR A 274 11.46 1.67 13.54
CA TYR A 274 10.38 1.41 12.59
C TYR A 274 9.69 2.72 12.16
N LEU A 275 9.44 3.66 13.09
CA LEU A 275 8.83 4.95 12.78
C LEU A 275 9.73 5.81 11.87
N VAL A 276 11.03 5.89 12.18
CA VAL A 276 12.01 6.63 11.36
C VAL A 276 12.06 6.05 9.95
N ILE A 277 12.22 4.74 9.80
CA ILE A 277 12.32 4.08 8.50
C ILE A 277 11.01 4.23 7.72
N THR A 278 9.87 4.00 8.38
CA THR A 278 8.54 4.19 7.79
C THR A 278 8.36 5.62 7.29
N SER A 279 8.77 6.62 8.07
CA SER A 279 8.66 8.02 7.67
C SER A 279 9.49 8.33 6.42
N ILE A 280 10.70 7.77 6.32
CA ILE A 280 11.54 7.88 5.12
C ILE A 280 10.85 7.22 3.91
N LEU A 281 10.29 6.02 4.09
CA LEU A 281 9.56 5.33 3.03
C LEU A 281 8.29 6.08 2.60
N MET A 282 7.56 6.69 3.53
CA MET A 282 6.36 7.51 3.22
C MET A 282 6.70 8.73 2.37
N VAL A 283 7.88 9.34 2.58
CA VAL A 283 8.37 10.40 1.69
C VAL A 283 8.58 9.85 0.27
N GLY A 284 9.21 8.68 0.13
CA GLY A 284 9.36 7.97 -1.15
C GLY A 284 8.02 7.64 -1.81
N GLN A 285 7.06 7.11 -1.03
CA GLN A 285 5.70 6.82 -1.47
C GLN A 285 5.01 8.07 -2.02
N THR A 286 5.16 9.23 -1.37
CA THR A 286 4.57 10.49 -1.84
C THR A 286 5.09 10.87 -3.24
N TYR A 287 6.36 10.63 -3.54
CA TYR A 287 6.91 10.89 -4.88
C TYR A 287 6.36 9.90 -5.92
N LEU A 288 6.26 8.61 -5.58
CA LEU A 288 5.67 7.59 -6.45
C LEU A 288 4.20 7.90 -6.75
N GLU A 289 3.41 8.24 -5.72
CA GLU A 289 2.01 8.63 -5.87
C GLU A 289 1.85 9.88 -6.72
N ARG A 290 2.68 10.91 -6.56
CA ARG A 290 2.63 12.12 -7.40
C ARG A 290 3.00 11.84 -8.86
N TYR A 291 3.81 10.83 -9.13
CA TYR A 291 4.17 10.43 -10.49
C TYR A 291 3.03 9.65 -11.16
N PHE A 292 2.46 8.66 -10.46
CA PHE A 292 1.42 7.77 -11.00
C PHE A 292 -0.02 8.32 -10.87
N GLY A 293 -0.28 9.23 -9.93
CA GLY A 293 -1.60 9.83 -9.65
C GLY A 293 -2.02 10.97 -10.58
N ARG A 294 -1.19 11.36 -11.55
CA ARG A 294 -1.52 12.41 -12.53
C ARG A 294 -2.68 11.95 -13.43
N GLY A 295 -3.88 12.50 -13.21
CA GLY A 295 -5.06 12.29 -14.06
C GLY A 295 -6.35 11.85 -13.36
N PHE A 296 -6.32 11.56 -12.05
CA PHE A 296 -7.48 11.18 -11.23
C PHE A 296 -7.83 12.20 -10.13
N ASP A 297 -7.38 13.45 -10.26
CA ASP A 297 -7.86 14.53 -9.40
C ASP A 297 -9.31 14.87 -9.76
N GLY A 298 -10.25 14.07 -9.24
CA GLY A 298 -11.69 14.29 -9.29
C GLY A 298 -12.17 15.50 -8.49
N LYS A 299 -11.34 16.54 -8.34
CA LYS A 299 -11.74 17.82 -7.75
C LYS A 299 -12.57 18.70 -8.70
N THR A 300 -12.91 18.23 -9.90
CA THR A 300 -13.62 19.04 -10.91
C THR A 300 -15.12 18.72 -11.05
N SER A 301 -15.70 17.71 -10.38
CA SER A 301 -17.14 17.41 -10.53
C SER A 301 -18.06 17.96 -9.43
N ALA A 302 -17.55 18.75 -8.49
CA ALA A 302 -18.37 19.36 -7.43
C ALA A 302 -18.70 20.83 -7.71
N ALA A 303 -19.22 21.16 -8.90
CA ALA A 303 -19.90 22.44 -9.17
C ALA A 303 -20.56 22.44 -10.55
N ALA A 304 -21.65 21.70 -10.73
CA ALA A 304 -22.65 22.04 -11.74
C ALA A 304 -24.01 22.03 -11.04
N PRO A 305 -24.65 23.19 -10.82
CA PRO A 305 -26.03 23.22 -10.34
C PRO A 305 -26.88 22.63 -11.46
N VAL A 306 -27.56 21.53 -11.17
CA VAL A 306 -28.62 20.99 -12.02
C VAL A 306 -29.74 22.04 -12.03
N GLU A 307 -30.02 22.65 -13.19
CA GLU A 307 -31.24 23.42 -13.40
C GLU A 307 -32.43 22.47 -13.26
N ASP A 308 -33.23 22.65 -12.20
CA ASP A 308 -34.42 21.87 -11.92
C ASP A 308 -35.57 22.31 -12.84
N GLY A 309 -35.61 21.71 -14.04
CA GLY A 309 -36.69 21.82 -14.99
C GLY A 309 -37.66 20.65 -14.89
N GLN A 310 -38.85 20.91 -14.34
CA GLN A 310 -40.12 20.21 -14.66
C GLN A 310 -40.30 18.71 -14.28
N ALA A 311 -39.81 18.23 -13.14
CA ALA A 311 -40.13 16.86 -12.66
C ALA A 311 -41.09 16.78 -11.44
N GLY A 312 -41.81 17.86 -11.11
CA GLY A 312 -42.54 17.98 -9.84
C GLY A 312 -44.07 17.77 -9.83
N LYS A 313 -44.74 17.48 -10.95
CA LYS A 313 -46.23 17.50 -10.97
C LYS A 313 -46.97 16.24 -11.45
N ALA A 314 -46.28 15.18 -11.89
CA ALA A 314 -46.97 13.99 -12.42
C ALA A 314 -47.33 12.92 -11.38
N ASN A 315 -46.71 12.90 -10.19
CA ASN A 315 -46.87 11.79 -9.23
C ASN A 315 -47.79 12.05 -8.03
N ARG A 316 -48.51 13.18 -7.98
CA ARG A 316 -49.38 13.52 -6.83
C ARG A 316 -50.87 13.25 -7.05
N ALA A 317 -51.27 12.81 -8.25
CA ALA A 317 -52.68 12.58 -8.59
C ALA A 317 -53.11 11.10 -8.63
N ARG A 318 -52.21 10.15 -8.33
CA ARG A 318 -52.48 8.71 -8.54
C ARG A 318 -52.74 7.89 -7.26
N ASN A 319 -52.71 8.50 -6.07
CA ASN A 319 -52.71 7.76 -4.79
C ASN A 319 -53.78 8.19 -3.77
N LEU A 320 -54.85 8.89 -4.18
CA LEU A 320 -55.94 9.28 -3.26
C LEU A 320 -57.34 8.91 -3.79
N GLY A 321 -57.44 7.81 -4.54
CA GLY A 321 -58.71 7.22 -4.97
C GLY A 321 -58.87 5.78 -4.50
N LEU A 322 -59.60 5.61 -3.39
CA LEU A 322 -60.42 4.45 -2.96
C LEU A 322 -59.76 3.08 -2.70
N ASN A 323 -59.89 2.57 -1.47
CA ASN A 323 -60.88 1.53 -1.13
C ASN A 323 -60.83 1.11 0.37
N ALA A 324 -62.04 0.97 0.94
CA ALA A 324 -62.45 0.39 2.22
C ALA A 324 -62.16 1.18 3.52
#